data_AF-A0A258BUK4-F1
#
_entry.id   AF-A0A258BUK4-F1
#
_cell.length_a   1.000
_cell.length_b   1.000
_cell.length_c   1.000
_cell.angle_alpha   90.00
_cell.angle_beta   90.00
_cell.angle_gamma   90.00
#
_symmetry.space_group_name_H-M   'P 1'
#
loop_
_entity.id
_entity.type
_entity.pdbx_description
1 polymer ?
#
loop_
_entity_poly.entity_id
_entity_poly.type
_entity_poly.pdbx_seq_one_letter_code
_entity_poly.pdbx_strand_id
1 'polypeptide(L)'
;ANFLFAIAAFAVFGYAHGVPQSKEVFVENVEAGGAAERAGFAPGDIVLQAGGRKVATSYDVTQATQLNSGEPVTYLVRRDDAEITLIATPVELEIVDKDLRMKQKVGRVGLRLSERETEWRGLNPVEAVGHGVQRTADSINQTLNVLRRLITGKEGIDKLSGPVGILHLTSGVTQMTLNQPDADLGEKVADLFWMLLQLAAMLSVGIGFFNLLPMPVLDGGAVVMTLAEVATGKPLPERVQNAGLTIGLVCLAGFALLITLQDLFRFDGGS
;
A
#
# COMPACT_ATOMS: atom_id res chain seq x y z
N ALA A 1 -1.70 -10.13 -16.77
CA ALA A 1 -1.92 -11.31 -15.91
C ALA A 1 -1.85 -10.96 -14.42
N ASN A 2 -0.76 -10.34 -13.95
CA ASN A 2 -0.53 -10.08 -12.52
C ASN A 2 -1.64 -9.26 -11.84
N PHE A 3 -2.04 -8.12 -12.41
CA PHE A 3 -3.15 -7.35 -11.82
C PHE A 3 -4.49 -8.08 -11.81
N LEU A 4 -4.76 -8.92 -12.81
CA LEU A 4 -6.00 -9.71 -12.84
C LEU A 4 -6.01 -10.74 -11.70
N PHE A 5 -4.87 -11.38 -11.43
CA PHE A 5 -4.73 -12.28 -10.29
C PHE A 5 -4.91 -11.53 -8.97
N ALA A 6 -4.25 -10.38 -8.78
CA ALA A 6 -4.39 -9.58 -7.58
C ALA A 6 -5.85 -9.15 -7.33
N ILE A 7 -6.52 -8.63 -8.36
CA ILE A 7 -7.94 -8.25 -8.31
C ILE A 7 -8.80 -9.45 -7.91
N ALA A 8 -8.58 -10.61 -8.54
CA ALA A 8 -9.33 -11.83 -8.23
C ALA A 8 -9.09 -12.30 -6.80
N ALA A 9 -7.84 -12.31 -6.33
CA ALA A 9 -7.50 -12.73 -4.97
C ALA A 9 -8.11 -11.82 -3.90
N PHE A 10 -8.03 -10.50 -4.07
CA PHE A 10 -8.68 -9.53 -3.17
C PHE A 10 -10.21 -9.59 -3.24
N ALA A 11 -10.78 -9.89 -4.42
CA ALA A 11 -12.21 -10.07 -4.59
C ALA A 11 -12.69 -11.33 -3.88
N VAL A 12 -12.01 -12.47 -4.05
CA VAL A 12 -12.35 -13.73 -3.38
C VAL A 12 -12.24 -13.57 -1.86
N PHE A 13 -11.19 -12.91 -1.38
CA PHE A 13 -11.03 -12.63 0.05
C PHE A 13 -12.18 -11.79 0.61
N GLY A 14 -12.51 -10.66 -0.05
CA GLY A 14 -13.59 -9.77 0.36
C GLY A 14 -14.99 -10.40 0.21
N TYR A 15 -15.17 -11.32 -0.74
CA TYR A 15 -16.40 -12.10 -0.86
C TYR A 15 -16.55 -13.11 0.28
N ALA A 16 -15.46 -13.80 0.66
CA ALA A 16 -15.48 -14.83 1.69
C ALA A 16 -15.64 -14.27 3.12
N HIS A 17 -15.01 -13.12 3.42
CA HIS A 17 -15.00 -12.54 4.77
C HIS A 17 -15.91 -11.32 4.91
N GLY A 18 -16.42 -10.78 3.80
CA GLY A 18 -17.03 -9.46 3.79
C GLY A 18 -16.01 -8.35 4.00
N VAL A 19 -16.52 -7.15 4.20
CA VAL A 19 -15.72 -5.98 4.57
C VAL A 19 -16.30 -5.33 5.81
N PRO A 20 -15.45 -4.80 6.72
CA PRO A 20 -15.93 -4.06 7.86
C PRO A 20 -16.57 -2.75 7.37
N GLN A 21 -17.72 -2.42 7.94
CA GLN A 21 -18.42 -1.17 7.71
C GLN A 21 -18.89 -0.62 9.05
N SER A 22 -18.33 0.51 9.44
CA SER A 22 -18.78 1.28 10.58
C SER A 22 -19.92 2.19 10.17
N LYS A 23 -20.93 2.31 11.03
CA LYS A 23 -22.00 3.29 10.83
C LYS A 23 -21.49 4.71 10.96
N GLU A 24 -20.59 4.93 11.92
CA GLU A 24 -19.93 6.22 12.15
C GLU A 24 -18.45 6.00 12.45
N VAL A 25 -17.61 6.76 11.76
CA VAL A 25 -16.19 6.93 12.07
C VAL A 25 -16.03 8.35 12.58
N PHE A 26 -15.74 8.52 13.86
CA PHE A 26 -15.70 9.84 14.48
C PHE A 26 -14.35 10.11 15.14
N VAL A 27 -14.01 11.40 15.24
CA VAL A 27 -12.82 11.86 15.93
C VAL A 27 -13.05 11.78 17.43
N GLU A 28 -12.38 10.84 18.09
CA GLU A 28 -12.40 10.70 19.55
C GLU A 28 -11.55 11.81 20.20
N ASN A 29 -10.37 12.06 19.64
CA ASN A 29 -9.44 13.06 20.14
C ASN A 29 -8.56 13.62 19.01
N VAL A 30 -8.18 14.89 19.16
CA VAL A 30 -7.23 15.57 18.29
C VAL A 30 -6.00 15.91 19.11
N GLU A 31 -4.82 15.52 18.61
CA GLU A 31 -3.54 15.79 19.26
C GLU A 31 -3.21 17.29 19.22
N ALA A 32 -2.92 17.86 20.38
CA ALA A 32 -2.58 19.27 20.52
C ALA A 32 -1.29 19.62 19.77
N GLY A 33 -1.29 20.71 19.01
CA GLY A 33 -0.21 21.10 18.11
C GLY A 33 -0.07 20.21 16.88
N GLY A 34 -0.99 19.25 16.64
CA GLY A 34 -0.98 18.34 15.50
C GLY A 34 -1.40 19.00 14.19
N ALA A 35 -1.22 18.28 13.06
CA ALA A 35 -1.67 18.78 11.75
C ALA A 35 -3.19 18.84 11.64
N ALA A 36 -3.90 17.92 12.30
CA ALA A 36 -5.35 17.90 12.37
C ALA A 36 -5.90 19.09 13.17
N GLU A 37 -5.29 19.45 14.30
CA GLU A 37 -5.71 20.63 15.07
C GLU A 37 -5.55 21.91 14.23
N ARG A 38 -4.38 22.09 13.57
CA ARG A 38 -4.15 23.22 12.66
C ARG A 38 -5.11 23.27 11.48
N ALA A 39 -5.54 22.10 10.99
CA ALA A 39 -6.53 21.99 9.92
C ALA A 39 -7.96 22.24 10.40
N GLY A 40 -8.19 22.38 11.71
CA GLY A 40 -9.49 22.71 12.30
C GLY A 40 -10.36 21.50 12.63
N PHE A 41 -9.80 20.30 12.74
CA PHE A 41 -10.52 19.14 13.26
C PHE A 41 -10.90 19.33 14.72
N ALA A 42 -12.04 18.78 15.12
CA ALA A 42 -12.52 18.80 16.50
C ALA A 42 -12.99 17.40 16.94
N PRO A 43 -12.89 17.06 18.24
CA PRO A 43 -13.56 15.88 18.78
C PRO A 43 -15.05 15.89 18.46
N GLY A 44 -15.59 14.75 18.05
CA GLY A 44 -16.97 14.59 17.61
C GLY A 44 -17.20 14.71 16.10
N ASP A 45 -16.22 15.19 15.33
CA ASP A 45 -16.31 15.22 13.86
C ASP A 45 -16.52 13.81 13.31
N ILE A 46 -17.55 13.62 12.49
CA ILE A 46 -17.79 12.35 11.76
C ILE A 46 -17.10 12.44 10.42
N VAL A 47 -16.13 11.58 10.15
CA VAL A 47 -15.38 11.60 8.89
C VAL A 47 -16.17 10.85 7.82
N LEU A 48 -16.64 11.58 6.80
CA LEU A 48 -17.42 11.03 5.69
C LEU A 48 -16.54 10.64 4.52
N GLN A 49 -15.51 11.43 4.23
CA GLN A 49 -14.54 11.16 3.17
C GLN A 49 -13.12 11.54 3.58
N ALA A 50 -12.14 10.80 3.05
CA ALA A 50 -10.72 11.10 3.19
C ALA A 50 -10.03 10.84 1.84
N GLY A 51 -9.23 11.81 1.37
CA GLY A 51 -8.55 11.70 0.08
C GLY A 51 -9.49 11.53 -1.12
N GLY A 52 -10.68 12.14 -1.06
CA GLY A 52 -11.70 12.06 -2.12
C GLY A 52 -12.47 10.73 -2.17
N ARG A 53 -12.37 9.89 -1.13
CA ARG A 53 -13.05 8.59 -1.06
C ARG A 53 -13.91 8.49 0.19
N LYS A 54 -15.05 7.79 0.06
CA LYS A 54 -15.93 7.51 1.20
C LYS A 54 -15.21 6.67 2.25
N VAL A 55 -15.45 7.02 3.50
CA VAL A 55 -14.91 6.32 4.66
C VAL A 55 -15.94 5.27 5.09
N ALA A 56 -15.51 4.00 5.12
CA ALA A 56 -16.28 2.91 5.72
C ALA A 56 -15.78 2.58 7.12
N THR A 57 -14.48 2.78 7.38
CA THR A 57 -13.83 2.50 8.68
C THR A 57 -12.74 3.52 8.99
N SER A 58 -12.28 3.58 10.24
CA SER A 58 -11.12 4.36 10.66
C SER A 58 -9.85 3.98 9.90
N TYR A 59 -9.77 2.74 9.43
CA TYR A 59 -8.68 2.26 8.58
C TYR A 59 -8.62 3.05 7.26
N ASP A 60 -9.75 3.40 6.63
CA ASP A 60 -9.76 4.16 5.37
C ASP A 60 -9.19 5.57 5.54
N VAL A 61 -9.54 6.23 6.66
CA VAL A 61 -8.99 7.54 7.01
C VAL A 61 -7.48 7.43 7.25
N THR A 62 -7.07 6.41 7.99
CA THR A 62 -5.67 6.14 8.31
C THR A 62 -4.87 5.87 7.03
N GLN A 63 -5.39 5.04 6.12
CA GLN A 63 -4.76 4.77 4.83
C GLN A 63 -4.66 6.02 3.97
N ALA A 64 -5.76 6.76 3.78
CA ALA A 64 -5.73 8.01 3.02
C ALA A 64 -4.71 9.02 3.57
N THR A 65 -4.55 9.05 4.90
CA THR A 65 -3.55 9.88 5.57
C THR A 65 -2.13 9.38 5.32
N GLN A 66 -1.86 8.09 5.52
CA GLN A 66 -0.53 7.51 5.39
C GLN A 66 -0.03 7.53 3.93
N LEU A 67 -0.92 7.26 2.98
CA LEU A 67 -0.60 7.24 1.55
C LEU A 67 -0.12 8.61 1.06
N ASN A 68 -0.58 9.70 1.67
CA ASN A 68 -0.29 11.07 1.27
C ASN A 68 0.65 11.78 2.26
N SER A 69 1.59 11.05 2.85
CA SER A 69 2.57 11.63 3.78
C SER A 69 3.33 12.81 3.15
N GLY A 70 3.29 13.97 3.79
CA GLY A 70 3.89 15.20 3.29
C GLY A 70 3.12 15.91 2.16
N GLU A 71 1.95 15.40 1.77
CA GLU A 71 1.05 16.03 0.80
C GLU A 71 -0.29 16.39 1.46
N PRO A 72 -0.96 17.49 1.05
CA PRO A 72 -2.25 17.85 1.63
C PRO A 72 -3.32 16.80 1.29
N VAL A 73 -4.03 16.33 2.32
CA VAL A 73 -5.18 15.44 2.19
C VAL A 73 -6.45 16.22 2.50
N THR A 74 -7.42 16.11 1.60
CA THR A 74 -8.76 16.65 1.80
C THR A 74 -9.63 15.65 2.54
N TYR A 75 -10.28 16.11 3.59
CA TYR A 75 -11.24 15.36 4.39
C TYR A 75 -12.59 16.06 4.35
N LEU A 76 -13.66 15.29 4.20
CA LEU A 76 -15.03 15.77 4.38
C LEU A 76 -15.50 15.25 5.72
N VAL A 77 -15.77 16.16 6.66
CA VAL A 77 -16.31 15.81 7.98
C VAL A 77 -17.71 16.38 8.14
N ARG A 78 -18.55 15.70 8.92
CA ARG A 78 -19.79 16.25 9.43
C ARG A 78 -19.55 16.69 10.87
N ARG A 79 -19.79 17.97 11.13
CA ARG A 79 -19.81 18.55 12.47
C ARG A 79 -21.21 19.07 12.70
N ASP A 80 -21.88 18.51 13.71
CA ASP A 80 -23.31 18.69 13.92
C ASP A 80 -24.09 18.28 12.65
N ASP A 81 -24.79 19.22 12.01
CA ASP A 81 -25.56 18.99 10.78
C ASP A 81 -24.88 19.55 9.51
N ALA A 82 -23.67 20.09 9.62
CA ALA A 82 -22.95 20.71 8.52
C ALA A 82 -21.82 19.82 7.99
N GLU A 83 -21.69 19.74 6.67
CA GLU A 83 -20.51 19.16 6.01
C GLU A 83 -19.42 20.22 5.85
N ILE A 84 -18.24 19.92 6.39
CA ILE A 84 -17.08 20.80 6.41
C ILE A 84 -15.93 20.09 5.69
N THR A 85 -15.33 20.78 4.72
CA THR A 85 -14.11 20.30 4.06
C THR A 85 -12.89 20.82 4.81
N LEU A 86 -12.07 19.91 5.33
CA LEU A 86 -10.83 20.19 6.03
C LEU A 86 -9.64 19.69 5.20
N ILE A 87 -8.53 20.41 5.22
CA ILE A 87 -7.30 20.01 4.53
C ILE A 87 -6.19 19.91 5.56
N ALA A 88 -5.67 18.70 5.77
CA ALA A 88 -4.53 18.47 6.65
C ALA A 88 -3.37 17.85 5.88
N THR A 89 -2.15 18.31 6.16
CA THR A 89 -0.93 17.73 5.61
C THR A 89 -0.35 16.77 6.64
N PRO A 90 -0.33 15.44 6.39
CA PRO A 90 0.25 14.47 7.30
C PRO A 90 1.75 14.72 7.49
N VAL A 91 2.19 14.66 8.75
CA VAL A 91 3.60 14.80 9.13
C VAL A 91 4.18 13.41 9.30
N GLU A 92 5.41 13.20 8.81
CA GLU A 92 6.14 11.96 9.01
C GLU A 92 6.55 11.83 10.47
N LEU A 93 6.13 10.74 11.11
CA LEU A 93 6.61 10.33 12.42
C LEU A 93 7.37 9.01 12.28
N GLU A 94 8.54 8.93 12.89
CA GLU A 94 9.28 7.68 13.03
C GLU A 94 8.66 6.82 14.12
N ILE A 95 8.19 5.63 13.74
CA ILE A 95 7.72 4.60 14.65
C ILE A 95 8.69 3.44 14.57
N VAL A 96 9.08 2.94 15.74
CA VAL A 96 9.83 1.68 15.85
C VAL A 96 8.81 0.56 15.95
N ASP A 97 8.71 -0.25 14.91
CA ASP A 97 7.99 -1.51 14.96
C ASP A 97 8.74 -2.46 15.91
N LYS A 98 8.13 -2.80 17.04
CA LYS A 98 8.76 -3.59 18.10
C LYS A 98 8.96 -5.05 17.71
N ASP A 99 8.13 -5.57 16.81
CA ASP A 99 8.15 -6.97 16.39
C ASP A 99 9.12 -7.17 15.23
N LEU A 100 9.17 -6.20 14.31
CA LEU A 100 10.06 -6.24 13.15
C LEU A 100 11.41 -5.54 13.38
N ARG A 101 11.61 -4.87 14.53
CA ARG A 101 12.79 -4.02 14.83
C ARG A 101 13.08 -2.98 13.74
N MET A 102 12.05 -2.54 13.04
CA MET A 102 12.15 -1.67 11.87
C MET A 102 11.70 -0.26 12.23
N LYS A 103 12.53 0.74 11.91
CA LYS A 103 12.10 2.15 11.93
C LYS A 103 11.26 2.41 10.68
N GLN A 104 9.98 2.69 10.85
CA GLN A 104 9.07 3.07 9.77
C GLN A 104 8.66 4.54 9.93
N LYS A 105 8.75 5.31 8.85
CA LYS A 105 8.17 6.65 8.81
C LYS A 105 6.74 6.54 8.31
N VAL A 106 5.77 6.92 9.14
CA VAL A 106 4.36 6.94 8.75
C VAL A 106 3.82 8.36 8.81
N GLY A 107 3.06 8.74 7.78
CA GLY A 107 2.33 10.00 7.77
C GLY A 107 1.20 9.96 8.80
N ARG A 108 1.15 10.93 9.70
CA ARG A 108 0.07 11.09 10.69
C ARG A 108 -0.39 12.53 10.75
N VAL A 109 -1.69 12.72 10.98
CA VAL A 109 -2.27 14.05 11.21
C VAL A 109 -2.57 14.32 12.69
N GLY A 110 -2.44 13.32 13.57
CA GLY A 110 -2.76 13.46 15.00
C GLY A 110 -4.25 13.30 15.31
N LEU A 111 -4.93 12.42 14.57
CA LEU A 111 -6.32 12.02 14.83
C LEU A 111 -6.34 10.69 15.57
N ARG A 112 -7.06 10.65 16.68
CA ARG A 112 -7.52 9.40 17.29
C ARG A 112 -8.96 9.18 16.87
N LEU A 113 -9.18 8.14 16.08
CA LEU A 113 -10.48 7.79 15.53
C LEU A 113 -11.10 6.67 16.35
N SER A 114 -12.40 6.75 16.54
CA SER A 114 -13.23 5.68 17.09
C SER A 114 -14.34 5.34 16.11
N GLU A 115 -14.83 4.11 16.21
CA GLU A 115 -15.89 3.59 15.36
C GLU A 115 -17.10 3.23 16.20
N ARG A 116 -18.30 3.44 15.66
CA ARG A 116 -19.56 3.02 16.27
C ARG A 116 -20.26 2.02 15.36
N GLU A 117 -20.77 0.94 15.96
CA GLU A 117 -21.56 -0.09 15.27
C GLU A 117 -20.83 -0.61 14.02
N THR A 118 -19.62 -1.16 14.20
CA THR A 118 -18.88 -1.81 13.11
C THR A 118 -19.48 -3.18 12.84
N GLU A 119 -20.07 -3.33 11.66
CA GLU A 119 -20.67 -4.57 11.18
C GLU A 119 -19.87 -5.13 10.00
N TRP A 120 -19.86 -6.45 9.86
CA TRP A 120 -19.27 -7.09 8.69
C TRP A 120 -20.31 -7.21 7.59
N ARG A 121 -20.12 -6.44 6.51
CA ARG A 121 -21.00 -6.49 5.35
C ARG A 121 -20.48 -7.49 4.34
N GLY A 122 -21.26 -8.53 4.05
CA GLY A 122 -21.00 -9.43 2.94
C GLY A 122 -21.05 -8.70 1.60
N LEU A 123 -20.07 -8.95 0.73
CA LEU A 123 -20.03 -8.39 -0.61
C LEU A 123 -20.76 -9.31 -1.60
N ASN A 124 -21.54 -8.74 -2.51
CA ASN A 124 -22.02 -9.50 -3.66
C ASN A 124 -20.87 -9.71 -4.68
N PRO A 125 -21.01 -10.62 -5.67
CA PRO A 125 -19.91 -10.92 -6.61
C PRO A 125 -19.38 -9.70 -7.39
N VAL A 126 -20.24 -8.74 -7.72
CA VAL A 126 -19.85 -7.53 -8.45
C VAL A 126 -19.10 -6.56 -7.54
N GLU A 127 -19.61 -6.35 -6.33
CA GLU A 127 -18.97 -5.54 -5.29
C GLU A 127 -17.62 -6.12 -4.86
N ALA A 128 -17.50 -7.45 -4.81
CA ALA A 128 -16.25 -8.14 -4.52
C ALA A 128 -15.18 -7.84 -5.59
N VAL A 129 -15.53 -7.91 -6.88
CA VAL A 129 -14.62 -7.50 -7.96
C VAL A 129 -14.26 -6.02 -7.84
N GLY A 130 -15.24 -5.15 -7.55
CA GLY A 130 -15.00 -3.73 -7.30
C GLY A 130 -14.02 -3.50 -6.15
N HIS A 131 -14.18 -4.22 -5.04
CA HIS A 131 -13.25 -4.20 -3.91
C HIS A 131 -11.84 -4.66 -4.33
N GLY A 132 -11.73 -5.71 -5.15
CA GLY A 132 -10.44 -6.18 -5.66
C GLY A 132 -9.73 -5.16 -6.55
N VAL A 133 -10.46 -4.47 -7.41
CA VAL A 133 -9.94 -3.34 -8.22
C VAL A 133 -9.47 -2.21 -7.32
N GLN A 134 -10.29 -1.82 -6.35
CA GLN A 134 -9.99 -0.74 -5.42
C GLN A 134 -8.70 -1.03 -4.64
N ARG A 135 -8.58 -2.23 -4.05
CA ARG A 135 -7.38 -2.64 -3.31
C ARG A 135 -6.13 -2.70 -4.18
N THR A 136 -6.27 -3.16 -5.42
CA THR A 136 -5.16 -3.15 -6.38
C THR A 136 -4.71 -1.73 -6.70
N ALA A 137 -5.64 -0.81 -6.95
CA ALA A 137 -5.34 0.60 -7.20
C ALA A 137 -4.67 1.28 -6.01
N ASP A 138 -5.08 0.95 -4.79
CA ASP A 138 -4.51 1.49 -3.56
C ASP A 138 -3.06 1.05 -3.37
N SER A 139 -2.77 -0.23 -3.59
CA SER A 139 -1.41 -0.76 -3.59
C SER A 139 -0.51 -0.13 -4.67
N ILE A 140 -1.06 0.14 -5.86
CA ILE A 140 -0.31 0.86 -6.92
C ILE A 140 0.01 2.30 -6.49
N ASN A 141 -0.99 3.04 -5.99
CA ASN A 141 -0.81 4.42 -5.54
C ASN A 141 0.20 4.53 -4.39
N GLN A 142 0.16 3.59 -3.45
CA GLN A 142 1.14 3.49 -2.37
C GLN A 142 2.56 3.32 -2.92
N THR A 143 2.72 2.40 -3.88
CA THR A 143 4.00 2.12 -4.52
C THR A 143 4.54 3.36 -5.25
N LEU A 144 3.67 4.05 -6.01
CA LEU A 144 4.02 5.30 -6.69
C LEU A 144 4.45 6.40 -5.72
N ASN A 145 3.76 6.57 -4.61
CA ASN A 145 4.08 7.59 -3.61
C ASN A 145 5.42 7.31 -2.93
N VAL A 146 5.72 6.05 -2.61
CA VAL A 146 7.05 5.65 -2.09
C VAL A 146 8.14 5.94 -3.11
N LEU A 147 7.95 5.55 -4.38
CA LEU A 147 8.94 5.80 -5.43
C LEU A 147 9.17 7.30 -5.68
N ARG A 148 8.09 8.09 -5.72
CA ARG A 148 8.19 9.55 -5.85
C ARG A 148 8.99 10.15 -4.70
N ARG A 149 8.72 9.73 -3.46
CA ARG A 149 9.44 10.21 -2.28
C ARG A 149 10.91 9.78 -2.28
N LEU A 150 11.21 8.58 -2.76
CA LEU A 150 12.57 8.08 -2.96
C LEU A 150 13.35 8.94 -3.96
N ILE A 151 12.77 9.23 -5.13
CA ILE A 151 13.40 10.06 -6.17
C ILE A 151 13.59 11.50 -5.69
N THR A 152 12.66 12.04 -4.91
CA THR A 152 12.79 13.39 -4.32
C THR A 152 13.71 13.45 -3.10
N GLY A 153 14.31 12.32 -2.68
CA GLY A 153 15.20 12.24 -1.52
C GLY A 153 14.51 12.39 -0.15
N LYS A 154 13.18 12.33 -0.12
CA LYS A 154 12.37 12.38 1.11
C LYS A 154 12.28 11.01 1.81
N GLU A 155 12.53 9.93 1.07
CA GLU A 155 12.58 8.57 1.59
C GLU A 155 13.98 7.97 1.39
N GLY A 156 14.47 7.21 2.36
CA GLY A 156 15.76 6.50 2.24
C GLY A 156 15.62 5.18 1.50
N ILE A 157 16.65 4.79 0.74
CA ILE A 157 16.70 3.48 0.03
C ILE A 157 16.63 2.32 1.04
N ASP A 158 17.02 2.55 2.29
CA ASP A 158 16.87 1.57 3.36
C ASP A 158 15.41 1.14 3.57
N LYS A 159 14.41 1.91 3.16
CA LYS A 159 13.00 1.50 3.35
C LYS A 159 12.49 0.50 2.31
N LEU A 160 13.25 0.21 1.27
CA LEU A 160 12.89 -0.81 0.30
C LEU A 160 13.24 -2.18 0.85
N SER A 161 12.26 -3.09 0.89
CA SER A 161 12.50 -4.50 1.21
C SER A 161 13.08 -5.19 -0.01
N GLY A 162 14.30 -5.71 0.10
CA GLY A 162 14.86 -6.58 -0.91
C GLY A 162 14.32 -8.01 -0.85
N PRO A 163 14.90 -8.93 -1.64
CA PRO A 163 14.56 -10.35 -1.60
C PRO A 163 14.67 -10.95 -0.20
N VAL A 164 15.64 -10.49 0.60
CA VAL A 164 15.86 -10.92 1.97
C VAL A 164 14.80 -10.32 2.91
N GLY A 165 14.43 -9.05 2.74
CA GLY A 165 13.29 -8.45 3.44
C GLY A 165 11.95 -9.17 3.19
N ILE A 166 11.70 -9.63 1.96
CA ILE A 166 10.50 -10.41 1.61
C ILE A 166 10.49 -11.79 2.29
N LEU A 167 11.65 -12.46 2.37
CA LEU A 167 11.81 -13.71 3.12
C LEU A 167 11.47 -13.53 4.60
N HIS A 168 11.89 -12.42 5.20
CA HIS A 168 11.59 -12.12 6.61
C HIS A 168 10.10 -11.81 6.85
N LEU A 169 9.44 -11.07 5.96
CA LEU A 169 7.98 -10.88 6.01
C LEU A 169 7.23 -12.22 6.00
N THR A 170 7.66 -13.14 5.15
CA THR A 170 7.10 -14.50 5.06
C THR A 170 7.37 -15.32 6.34
N SER A 171 8.53 -15.13 6.99
CA SER A 171 8.87 -15.82 8.24
C SER A 171 8.09 -15.34 9.47
N GLY A 172 7.80 -14.02 9.57
CA GLY A 172 6.98 -13.46 10.66
C GLY A 172 5.49 -13.80 10.52
N VAL A 173 5.03 -13.91 9.29
CA VAL A 173 3.67 -14.36 8.89
C VAL A 173 3.36 -15.77 9.43
N THR A 174 4.30 -16.71 9.30
CA THR A 174 4.13 -18.07 9.86
C THR A 174 4.11 -18.08 11.40
N GLN A 175 4.84 -17.16 12.06
CA GLN A 175 4.90 -17.10 13.53
C GLN A 175 3.63 -16.50 14.16
N MET A 176 2.96 -15.55 13.50
CA MET A 176 1.70 -14.97 14.01
C MET A 176 0.54 -15.99 14.03
N THR A 177 0.54 -16.97 13.12
CA THR A 177 -0.54 -17.97 13.03
C THR A 177 -0.30 -19.19 13.93
N LEU A 178 0.96 -19.54 14.20
CA LEU A 178 1.31 -20.68 15.06
C LEU A 178 1.17 -20.38 16.57
N ASN A 179 1.13 -19.11 16.96
CA ASN A 179 1.06 -18.67 18.37
C ASN A 179 -0.36 -18.51 18.92
N GLN A 180 -1.40 -18.94 18.19
CA GLN A 180 -2.73 -19.12 18.76
C GLN A 180 -2.85 -20.55 19.34
N PRO A 181 -2.74 -20.73 20.66
CA PRO A 181 -2.74 -22.06 21.28
C PRO A 181 -4.07 -22.80 21.15
N ASP A 182 -5.19 -22.08 20.93
CA ASP A 182 -6.55 -22.63 21.06
C ASP A 182 -7.30 -22.92 19.74
N ALA A 183 -6.71 -22.63 18.56
CA ALA A 183 -7.37 -22.89 17.27
C ALA A 183 -7.11 -24.31 16.73
N ASP A 184 -8.16 -24.92 16.16
CA ASP A 184 -8.12 -26.28 15.60
C ASP A 184 -7.22 -26.33 14.35
N LEU A 185 -6.71 -27.52 14.02
CA LEU A 185 -5.76 -27.71 12.91
C LEU A 185 -6.36 -27.25 11.56
N GLY A 186 -7.66 -27.42 11.38
CA GLY A 186 -8.38 -26.96 10.19
C GLY A 186 -8.49 -25.44 10.09
N GLU A 187 -8.77 -24.76 11.20
CA GLU A 187 -8.88 -23.29 11.25
C GLU A 187 -7.52 -22.64 11.00
N LYS A 188 -6.45 -23.17 11.61
CA LYS A 188 -5.08 -22.71 11.38
C LYS A 188 -4.65 -22.81 9.91
N VAL A 189 -5.03 -23.90 9.23
CA VAL A 189 -4.74 -24.08 7.79
C VAL A 189 -5.55 -23.11 6.94
N ALA A 190 -6.81 -22.84 7.29
CA ALA A 190 -7.63 -21.85 6.59
C ALA A 190 -7.06 -20.43 6.75
N ASP A 191 -6.67 -20.04 7.96
CA ASP A 191 -6.04 -18.74 8.24
C ASP A 191 -4.72 -18.58 7.48
N LEU A 192 -3.87 -19.61 7.49
CA LEU A 192 -2.65 -19.65 6.69
C LEU A 192 -2.95 -19.47 5.20
N PHE A 193 -3.95 -20.16 4.66
CA PHE A 193 -4.33 -20.04 3.27
C PHE A 193 -4.75 -18.61 2.92
N TRP A 194 -5.63 -18.00 3.72
CA TRP A 194 -6.13 -16.65 3.46
C TRP A 194 -5.04 -15.59 3.57
N MET A 195 -4.16 -15.72 4.55
CA MET A 195 -3.01 -14.85 4.73
C MET A 195 -2.01 -14.97 3.56
N LEU A 196 -1.71 -16.20 3.12
CA LEU A 196 -0.84 -16.44 1.96
C LEU A 196 -1.48 -15.95 0.66
N LEU A 197 -2.80 -16.06 0.50
CA LEU A 197 -3.53 -15.52 -0.65
C LEU A 197 -3.41 -13.99 -0.71
N GLN A 198 -3.54 -13.30 0.44
CA GLN A 198 -3.34 -11.85 0.52
C GLN A 198 -1.88 -11.46 0.22
N LEU A 199 -0.91 -12.19 0.76
CA LEU A 199 0.51 -11.97 0.45
C LEU A 199 0.78 -12.14 -1.05
N ALA A 200 0.25 -13.21 -1.65
CA ALA A 200 0.38 -13.47 -3.08
C ALA A 200 -0.26 -12.34 -3.91
N ALA A 201 -1.42 -11.82 -3.50
CA ALA A 201 -2.06 -10.69 -4.15
C ALA A 201 -1.16 -9.43 -4.09
N MET A 202 -0.64 -9.08 -2.92
CA MET A 202 0.28 -7.95 -2.74
C MET A 202 1.56 -8.07 -3.58
N LEU A 203 2.19 -9.24 -3.56
CA LEU A 203 3.37 -9.53 -4.38
C LEU A 203 3.04 -9.43 -5.88
N SER A 204 1.87 -9.93 -6.30
CA SER A 204 1.43 -9.84 -7.69
C SER A 204 1.20 -8.40 -8.14
N VAL A 205 0.65 -7.53 -7.28
CA VAL A 205 0.58 -6.09 -7.58
C VAL A 205 1.97 -5.50 -7.74
N GLY A 206 2.91 -5.82 -6.85
CA GLY A 206 4.29 -5.35 -6.94
C GLY A 206 4.97 -5.76 -8.25
N ILE A 207 4.92 -7.05 -8.60
CA ILE A 207 5.49 -7.56 -9.86
C ILE A 207 4.76 -6.94 -11.06
N GLY A 208 3.43 -6.85 -11.02
CA GLY A 208 2.64 -6.19 -12.06
C GLY A 208 3.04 -4.72 -12.26
N PHE A 209 3.29 -4.00 -11.17
CA PHE A 209 3.72 -2.62 -11.19
C PHE A 209 5.10 -2.48 -11.84
N PHE A 210 6.08 -3.29 -11.41
CA PHE A 210 7.42 -3.28 -12.03
C PHE A 210 7.32 -3.64 -13.51
N ASN A 211 6.53 -4.65 -13.89
CA ASN A 211 6.32 -5.02 -15.28
C ASN A 211 5.75 -3.88 -16.13
N LEU A 212 5.05 -2.91 -15.54
CA LEU A 212 4.47 -1.77 -16.26
C LEU A 212 5.43 -0.58 -16.41
N LEU A 213 6.59 -0.61 -15.75
CA LEU A 213 7.60 0.43 -15.90
C LEU A 213 8.13 0.47 -17.34
N PRO A 214 8.51 1.67 -17.84
CA PRO A 214 9.05 1.86 -19.18
C PRO A 214 10.52 1.37 -19.29
N MET A 215 10.78 0.16 -18.80
CA MET A 215 12.08 -0.50 -18.78
C MET A 215 12.13 -1.54 -19.90
N PRO A 216 13.10 -1.49 -20.83
CA PRO A 216 13.12 -2.36 -22.03
C PRO A 216 13.09 -3.87 -21.76
N VAL A 217 13.50 -4.31 -20.57
CA VAL A 217 13.52 -5.73 -20.15
C VAL A 217 12.15 -6.22 -19.66
N LEU A 218 11.20 -5.30 -19.44
CA LEU A 218 9.88 -5.57 -18.87
C LEU A 218 8.76 -5.37 -19.91
N ASP A 219 7.57 -5.90 -19.63
CA ASP A 219 6.40 -5.81 -20.52
C ASP A 219 6.09 -4.35 -20.94
N GLY A 220 6.22 -3.40 -20.00
CA GLY A 220 6.02 -1.97 -20.22
C GLY A 220 7.05 -1.34 -21.16
N GLY A 221 8.27 -1.88 -21.20
CA GLY A 221 9.27 -1.49 -22.20
C GLY A 221 8.85 -1.86 -23.60
N ALA A 222 8.32 -3.06 -23.81
CA ALA A 222 7.78 -3.48 -25.09
C ALA A 222 6.60 -2.60 -25.52
N VAL A 223 5.71 -2.23 -24.58
CA VAL A 223 4.62 -1.28 -24.84
C VAL A 223 5.15 0.09 -25.27
N VAL A 224 6.13 0.65 -24.57
CA VAL A 224 6.74 1.95 -24.93
C VAL A 224 7.42 1.90 -26.29
N MET A 225 8.16 0.83 -26.58
CA MET A 225 8.79 0.64 -27.89
C MET A 225 7.73 0.57 -28.99
N THR A 226 6.66 -0.19 -28.78
CA THR A 226 5.54 -0.30 -29.74
C THR A 226 4.86 1.06 -29.94
N LEU A 227 4.61 1.82 -28.87
CA LEU A 227 4.02 3.16 -28.96
C LEU A 227 4.94 4.13 -29.71
N ALA A 228 6.26 4.03 -29.51
CA ALA A 228 7.23 4.84 -30.24
C ALA A 228 7.27 4.48 -31.74
N GLU A 229 7.15 3.21 -32.10
CA GLU A 229 7.04 2.79 -33.50
C GLU A 229 5.76 3.29 -34.16
N VAL A 230 4.64 3.22 -33.46
CA VAL A 230 3.35 3.76 -33.93
C VAL A 230 3.44 5.28 -34.12
N ALA A 231 4.05 6.00 -33.18
CA ALA A 231 4.20 7.45 -33.25
C ALA A 231 5.18 7.91 -34.35
N THR A 232 6.26 7.16 -34.58
CA THR A 232 7.29 7.50 -35.57
C THR A 232 7.00 6.92 -36.95
N GLY A 233 6.04 6.00 -37.07
CA GLY A 233 5.68 5.30 -38.30
C GLY A 233 6.79 4.39 -38.83
N LYS A 234 7.83 4.11 -38.04
CA LYS A 234 9.02 3.35 -38.43
C LYS A 234 9.36 2.33 -37.34
N PRO A 235 9.82 1.12 -37.71
CA PRO A 235 10.31 0.16 -36.73
C PRO A 235 11.54 0.73 -36.03
N LEU A 236 11.65 0.47 -34.72
CA LEU A 236 12.81 0.88 -33.94
C LEU A 236 14.03 0.10 -34.43
N PRO A 237 15.19 0.76 -34.64
CA PRO A 237 16.41 0.05 -35.02
C PRO A 237 16.78 -0.99 -33.97
N GLU A 238 17.16 -2.21 -34.38
CA GLU A 238 17.58 -3.29 -33.48
C GLU A 238 18.67 -2.86 -32.49
N ARG A 239 19.57 -1.95 -32.91
CA ARG A 239 20.61 -1.39 -32.05
C ARG A 239 20.04 -0.65 -30.83
N VAL A 240 18.92 0.07 -31.01
CA VAL A 240 18.25 0.81 -29.93
C VAL A 240 17.54 -0.16 -28.99
N GLN A 241 16.87 -1.17 -29.54
CA GLN A 241 16.22 -2.23 -28.74
C GLN A 241 17.25 -3.01 -27.90
N ASN A 242 18.33 -3.47 -28.53
CA ASN A 242 19.40 -4.21 -27.85
C ASN A 242 20.13 -3.37 -26.81
N ALA A 243 20.45 -2.11 -27.12
CA ALA A 243 21.04 -1.20 -26.15
C ALA A 243 20.10 -0.96 -24.95
N GLY A 244 18.81 -0.75 -25.21
CA GLY A 244 17.80 -0.60 -24.18
C GLY A 244 17.71 -1.84 -23.28
N LEU A 245 17.67 -3.04 -23.87
CA LEU A 245 17.63 -4.31 -23.14
C LEU A 245 18.88 -4.49 -22.25
N THR A 246 20.07 -4.26 -22.80
CA THR A 246 21.33 -4.38 -22.05
C THR A 246 21.41 -3.38 -20.90
N ILE A 247 21.08 -2.10 -21.16
CA ILE A 247 21.06 -1.07 -20.12
C ILE A 247 20.04 -1.44 -19.04
N GLY A 248 18.82 -1.81 -19.43
CA GLY A 248 17.78 -2.22 -18.49
C GLY A 248 18.20 -3.40 -17.62
N LEU A 249 18.86 -4.40 -18.20
CA LEU A 249 19.32 -5.59 -17.48
C LEU A 249 20.42 -5.25 -16.48
N VAL A 250 21.40 -4.44 -16.88
CA VAL A 250 22.49 -3.99 -16.01
C VAL A 250 21.95 -3.12 -14.87
N CYS A 251 21.03 -2.20 -15.16
CA CYS A 251 20.39 -1.38 -14.13
C CYS A 251 19.59 -2.24 -13.14
N LEU A 252 18.81 -3.21 -13.64
CA LEU A 252 18.01 -4.11 -12.79
C LEU A 252 18.91 -4.98 -11.90
N ALA A 253 19.94 -5.60 -12.49
CA ALA A 253 20.90 -6.43 -11.76
C ALA A 253 21.69 -5.60 -10.73
N GLY A 254 22.12 -4.39 -11.10
CA GLY A 254 22.79 -3.46 -10.19
C GLY A 254 21.89 -3.03 -9.04
N PHE A 255 20.63 -2.70 -9.32
CA PHE A 255 19.65 -2.33 -8.30
C PHE A 255 19.34 -3.48 -7.34
N ALA A 256 19.12 -4.70 -7.87
CA ALA A 256 18.92 -5.89 -7.07
C ALA A 256 20.13 -6.19 -6.17
N LEU A 257 21.35 -6.05 -6.70
CA LEU A 257 22.59 -6.22 -5.93
C LEU A 257 22.70 -5.18 -4.81
N LEU A 258 22.49 -3.89 -5.13
CA LEU A 258 22.55 -2.80 -4.16
C LEU A 258 21.57 -3.02 -2.99
N ILE A 259 20.32 -3.35 -3.30
CA ILE A 259 19.31 -3.63 -2.27
C ILE A 259 19.68 -4.88 -1.46
N THR A 260 20.15 -5.95 -2.11
CA THR A 260 20.53 -7.18 -1.41
C THR A 260 21.70 -6.94 -0.45
N LEU A 261 22.71 -6.16 -0.85
CA LEU A 261 23.81 -5.78 0.03
C LEU A 261 23.32 -4.94 1.20
N GLN A 262 22.41 -4.00 0.96
CA GLN A 262 21.83 -3.16 2.00
C GLN A 262 20.99 -3.98 3.00
N ASP A 263 20.20 -4.93 2.52
CA ASP A 263 19.47 -5.88 3.36
C ASP A 263 20.45 -6.70 4.22
N LEU A 264 21.53 -7.22 3.64
CA LEU A 264 22.54 -7.97 4.38
C LEU A 264 23.14 -7.12 5.51
N PHE A 265 23.57 -5.89 5.23
CA PHE A 265 24.09 -5.00 6.28
C PHE A 265 23.03 -4.64 7.32
N ARG A 266 21.76 -4.52 6.93
CA ARG A 266 20.65 -4.25 7.85
C ARG A 266 20.42 -5.40 8.83
N PHE A 267 20.51 -6.65 8.37
CA PHE A 267 20.20 -7.83 9.19
C PHE A 267 21.42 -8.40 9.93
N ASP A 268 22.64 -8.19 9.43
CA ASP A 268 23.89 -8.63 10.08
C ASP A 268 24.42 -7.59 11.09
N GLY A 269 24.11 -6.29 10.91
CA GLY A 269 24.53 -5.19 11.80
C GLY A 269 23.75 -5.07 13.12
N GLY A 270 22.91 -6.07 13.46
CA GLY A 270 22.09 -6.12 14.67
C GLY A 270 22.64 -7.05 15.75
N SER A 271 23.98 -7.10 15.92
CA SER A 271 24.64 -7.71 17.08
C SER A 271 24.99 -6.67 18.15
#